data_AF-A0A833FKD1-F1
#
_entry.id   AF-A0A833FKD1-F1
#
_cell.length_a   1.000
_cell.length_b   1.000
_cell.length_c   1.000
_cell.angle_alpha   90.00
_cell.angle_beta   90.00
_cell.angle_gamma   90.00
#
_symmetry.space_group_name_H-M   'P 1'
#
loop_
_entity.id
_entity.type
_entity.pdbx_description
1 polymer ?
#
loop_
_entity_poly.entity_id
_entity_poly.type
_entity_poly.pdbx_seq_one_letter_code
_entity_poly.pdbx_strand_id
1 'polypeptide(L)'
;MKTKRLVTYMLMALAVALMFVLTGCGGLGSSQDFSGTWGYLQTPQGDKVNYEYNSDTIYVVTIEKKTEHTYTIDSKDYQYKHEKGEFLNQASYVPRNPYWSFYLSGYPTGPDINGVLPNIVITFKLTDVTPKTEALSMTERDDVLYVDKNGLEYTYDSKNDTLVSGNIVLHRVKDGDISSLKEEAQKHIKDFYQKEYVETNKWNITQYNFRDDALTAK
;
A
#
# COMPACT_ATOMS: atom_id res chain seq x y z
N MET A 1 -54.00 -37.42 11.88
CA MET A 1 -53.45 -37.18 10.51
C MET A 1 -52.39 -36.07 10.46
N LYS A 2 -51.47 -35.93 11.46
CA LYS A 2 -50.37 -34.94 11.41
C LYS A 2 -48.96 -35.54 11.49
N THR A 3 -48.82 -36.78 11.97
CA THR A 3 -47.53 -37.45 12.14
C THR A 3 -46.97 -38.08 10.86
N LYS A 4 -47.80 -38.51 9.92
CA LYS A 4 -47.31 -39.09 8.65
C LYS A 4 -46.63 -38.06 7.75
N ARG A 5 -47.04 -36.78 7.76
CA ARG A 5 -46.41 -35.73 6.93
C ARG A 5 -45.05 -35.29 7.48
N LEU A 6 -44.88 -35.20 8.79
CA LEU A 6 -43.59 -34.82 9.42
C LEU A 6 -42.48 -35.84 9.16
N VAL A 7 -42.79 -37.14 9.20
CA VAL A 7 -41.81 -38.20 8.92
C VAL A 7 -41.40 -38.22 7.43
N THR A 8 -42.33 -37.93 6.50
CA THR A 8 -42.01 -37.81 5.07
C THR A 8 -41.12 -36.61 4.77
N TYR A 9 -41.31 -35.46 5.44
CA TYR A 9 -40.45 -34.30 5.25
C TYR A 9 -39.06 -34.46 5.90
N MET A 10 -38.94 -35.13 7.05
CA MET A 10 -37.62 -35.45 7.63
C MET A 10 -36.85 -36.50 6.80
N LEU A 11 -37.53 -37.50 6.22
CA LEU A 11 -36.89 -38.48 5.34
C LEU A 11 -36.50 -37.88 3.98
N MET A 12 -37.28 -36.95 3.44
CA MET A 12 -36.88 -36.19 2.24
C MET A 12 -35.69 -35.25 2.51
N ALA A 13 -35.67 -34.57 3.66
CA ALA A 13 -34.54 -33.72 4.03
C ALA A 13 -33.24 -34.53 4.24
N LEU A 14 -33.35 -35.73 4.83
CA LEU A 14 -32.20 -36.63 5.02
C LEU A 14 -31.75 -37.28 3.70
N ALA A 15 -32.67 -37.61 2.78
CA ALA A 15 -32.33 -38.14 1.46
C ALA A 15 -31.72 -37.08 0.52
N VAL A 16 -32.14 -35.82 0.63
CA VAL A 16 -31.49 -34.69 -0.07
C VAL A 16 -30.12 -34.39 0.56
N ALA A 17 -29.99 -34.48 1.89
CA ALA A 17 -28.69 -34.33 2.56
C ALA A 17 -27.71 -35.47 2.26
N LEU A 18 -28.19 -36.72 2.10
CA LEU A 18 -27.35 -37.87 1.73
C LEU A 18 -26.97 -37.90 0.24
N MET A 19 -27.80 -37.36 -0.65
CA MET A 19 -27.41 -37.17 -2.06
C MET A 19 -26.30 -36.12 -2.21
N PHE A 20 -26.24 -35.10 -1.35
CA PHE A 20 -25.13 -34.13 -1.35
C PHE A 20 -23.80 -34.69 -0.81
N VAL A 21 -23.81 -35.80 -0.08
CA VAL A 21 -22.59 -36.43 0.46
C VAL A 21 -22.02 -37.52 -0.48
N LEU A 22 -22.76 -37.93 -1.52
CA LEU A 22 -22.37 -39.04 -2.40
C LEU A 22 -22.30 -38.71 -3.90
N THR A 23 -22.68 -37.49 -4.33
CA THR A 23 -22.40 -36.97 -5.68
C THR A 23 -21.40 -35.82 -5.70
N GLY A 24 -20.68 -35.61 -4.60
CA GLY A 24 -19.53 -34.72 -4.50
C GLY A 24 -18.22 -35.33 -5.02
N CYS A 25 -18.27 -36.20 -6.03
CA CYS A 25 -17.22 -36.24 -7.04
C CYS A 25 -17.50 -35.10 -8.03
N GLY A 26 -17.70 -33.89 -7.48
CA GLY A 26 -17.79 -32.65 -8.23
C GLY A 26 -16.36 -32.30 -8.57
N GLY A 27 -16.08 -32.18 -9.87
CA GLY A 27 -14.73 -32.07 -10.40
C GLY A 27 -13.87 -31.14 -9.57
N LEU A 28 -12.58 -31.50 -9.44
CA LEU A 28 -11.49 -30.58 -9.13
C LEU A 28 -11.84 -29.25 -9.78
N GLY A 29 -12.41 -28.33 -9.00
CA GLY A 29 -12.75 -27.00 -9.46
C GLY A 29 -11.46 -26.43 -10.01
N SER A 30 -11.53 -25.73 -11.14
CA SER A 30 -10.35 -25.06 -11.69
C SER A 30 -9.62 -24.36 -10.54
N SER A 31 -8.43 -24.84 -10.17
CA SER A 31 -7.67 -24.29 -9.04
C SER A 31 -7.62 -22.78 -9.22
N GLN A 32 -8.07 -22.01 -8.25
CA GLN A 32 -8.01 -20.56 -8.35
C GLN A 32 -6.54 -20.17 -8.51
N ASP A 33 -6.21 -19.48 -9.60
CA ASP A 33 -4.83 -19.04 -9.79
C ASP A 33 -4.59 -17.72 -9.05
N PHE A 34 -3.79 -17.78 -7.99
CA PHE A 34 -3.34 -16.62 -7.21
C PHE A 34 -2.11 -15.94 -7.83
N SER A 35 -1.58 -16.49 -8.93
CA SER A 35 -0.36 -15.98 -9.54
C SER A 35 -0.50 -14.53 -10.04
N GLY A 36 0.62 -13.83 -9.99
CA GLY A 36 0.75 -12.47 -10.46
C GLY A 36 1.28 -11.52 -9.39
N THR A 37 1.32 -10.24 -9.76
CA THR A 37 1.80 -9.17 -8.90
C THR A 37 0.62 -8.35 -8.38
N TRP A 38 0.68 -8.01 -7.11
CA TRP A 38 -0.38 -7.39 -6.33
C TRP A 38 0.21 -6.25 -5.53
N GLY A 39 -0.50 -5.15 -5.38
CA GLY A 39 0.00 -4.00 -4.64
C GLY A 39 -1.07 -3.30 -3.82
N TYR A 40 -0.64 -2.71 -2.72
CA TYR A 40 -1.47 -1.83 -1.92
C TYR A 40 -0.63 -0.69 -1.33
N LEU A 41 -1.28 0.44 -1.05
CA LEU A 41 -0.66 1.56 -0.38
C LEU A 41 -1.02 1.52 1.11
N GLN A 42 0.00 1.42 1.96
CA GLN A 42 -0.17 1.50 3.41
C GLN A 42 0.14 2.91 3.91
N THR A 43 -0.87 3.61 4.42
CA THR A 43 -0.67 4.86 5.14
C THR A 43 -0.35 4.60 6.62
N PRO A 44 0.65 5.26 7.23
CA PRO A 44 0.94 5.13 8.64
C PRO A 44 -0.30 5.44 9.50
N GLN A 45 -0.57 4.62 10.52
CA GLN A 45 -1.74 4.81 11.40
C GLN A 45 -1.45 5.83 12.52
N GLY A 46 -2.44 6.70 12.80
CA GLY A 46 -2.48 7.60 13.96
C GLY A 46 -2.46 9.10 13.63
N ASP A 47 -2.68 9.94 14.64
CA ASP A 47 -2.86 11.40 14.53
C ASP A 47 -1.58 12.20 14.19
N LYS A 48 -0.49 11.51 13.83
CA LYS A 48 0.83 12.09 13.60
C LYS A 48 1.46 11.63 12.27
N VAL A 49 0.65 11.51 11.22
CA VAL A 49 1.20 11.40 9.87
C VAL A 49 2.00 12.68 9.60
N ASN A 50 3.31 12.54 9.54
CA ASN A 50 4.22 13.62 9.18
C ASN A 50 5.13 13.11 8.05
N TYR A 51 4.82 13.52 6.81
CA TYR A 51 5.56 13.11 5.61
C TYR A 51 6.99 13.66 5.53
N GLU A 52 7.43 14.48 6.49
CA GLU A 52 8.84 14.81 6.68
C GLU A 52 9.64 13.63 7.25
N TYR A 53 9.01 12.77 8.05
CA TYR A 53 9.68 11.67 8.78
C TYR A 53 9.12 10.28 8.42
N ASN A 54 7.82 10.18 8.17
CA ASN A 54 7.10 8.94 7.91
C ASN A 54 6.28 9.07 6.63
N SER A 55 6.53 8.22 5.65
CA SER A 55 5.77 8.18 4.40
C SER A 55 4.86 6.97 4.33
N ASP A 56 3.95 6.99 3.37
CA ASP A 56 3.25 5.79 2.94
C ASP A 56 4.26 4.74 2.47
N THR A 57 3.87 3.47 2.64
CA THR A 57 4.61 2.32 2.12
C THR A 57 3.82 1.71 0.99
N ILE A 58 4.40 1.69 -0.21
CA ILE A 58 3.88 0.94 -1.35
C ILE A 58 4.34 -0.50 -1.18
N TYR A 59 3.42 -1.39 -0.85
CA TYR A 59 3.69 -2.82 -0.72
C TYR A 59 3.34 -3.50 -2.04
N VAL A 60 4.28 -4.29 -2.57
CA VAL A 60 4.14 -5.04 -3.82
C VAL A 60 4.50 -6.49 -3.56
N VAL A 61 3.63 -7.40 -3.95
CA VAL A 61 3.81 -8.85 -3.77
C VAL A 61 3.74 -9.52 -5.12
N THR A 62 4.71 -10.37 -5.43
CA THR A 62 4.63 -11.28 -6.56
C THR A 62 4.45 -12.71 -6.04
N ILE A 63 3.35 -13.34 -6.45
CA ILE A 63 3.01 -14.72 -6.16
C ILE A 63 3.28 -15.55 -7.42
N GLU A 64 4.15 -16.54 -7.30
CA GLU A 64 4.48 -17.47 -8.39
C GLU A 64 3.99 -18.87 -8.08
N LYS A 65 3.21 -19.46 -8.98
CA LYS A 65 2.77 -20.85 -8.87
C LYS A 65 3.95 -21.81 -9.13
N LYS A 66 4.15 -22.79 -8.24
CA LYS A 66 5.20 -23.82 -8.35
C LYS A 66 4.62 -25.20 -8.66
N THR A 67 3.54 -25.58 -7.99
CA THR A 67 2.76 -26.77 -8.30
C THR A 67 1.28 -26.44 -8.29
N GLU A 68 0.39 -27.43 -8.44
CA GLU A 68 -1.06 -27.23 -8.42
C GLU A 68 -1.55 -26.42 -7.21
N HIS A 69 -0.98 -26.66 -6.02
CA HIS A 69 -1.39 -26.05 -4.75
C HIS A 69 -0.25 -25.36 -3.99
N THR A 70 0.91 -25.16 -4.59
CA THR A 70 2.04 -24.50 -3.92
C THR A 70 2.54 -23.31 -4.71
N TYR A 71 2.91 -22.27 -3.96
CA TYR A 71 3.33 -20.98 -4.48
C TYR A 71 4.55 -20.48 -3.71
N THR A 72 5.31 -19.58 -4.32
CA THR A 72 6.30 -18.76 -3.62
C THR A 72 5.90 -17.31 -3.69
N ILE A 73 6.27 -16.56 -2.66
CA ILE A 73 6.01 -15.12 -2.56
C ILE A 73 7.32 -14.35 -2.44
N ASP A 74 7.43 -13.31 -3.26
CA ASP A 74 8.43 -12.25 -3.17
C ASP A 74 7.72 -10.93 -2.88
N SER A 75 8.26 -10.11 -1.99
CA SER A 75 7.67 -8.84 -1.60
C SER A 75 8.66 -7.70 -1.73
N LYS A 76 8.16 -6.54 -2.14
CA LYS A 76 8.90 -5.30 -2.27
C LYS A 76 8.15 -4.16 -1.59
N ASP A 77 8.88 -3.40 -0.78
CA ASP A 77 8.35 -2.27 -0.05
C ASP A 77 9.05 -1.01 -0.54
N TYR A 78 8.29 -0.02 -1.00
CA TYR A 78 8.82 1.27 -1.44
C TYR A 78 8.27 2.42 -0.60
N GLN A 79 9.12 3.41 -0.34
CA GLN A 79 8.76 4.63 0.38
C GLN A 79 9.32 5.87 -0.30
N TYR A 80 8.51 6.92 -0.43
CA TYR A 80 9.01 8.25 -0.80
C TYR A 80 9.65 8.92 0.43
N LYS A 81 10.98 8.96 0.45
CA LYS A 81 11.76 9.63 1.51
C LYS A 81 12.00 11.08 1.14
N HIS A 82 11.84 11.99 2.10
CA HIS A 82 12.26 13.37 1.93
C HIS A 82 13.78 13.41 1.69
N GLU A 83 14.20 13.92 0.53
CA GLU A 83 15.61 13.99 0.13
C GLU A 83 16.20 15.36 0.49
N LYS A 84 15.56 16.43 0.01
CA LYS A 84 16.00 17.81 0.24
C LYS A 84 14.87 18.81 0.05
N GLY A 85 15.00 19.95 0.73
CA GLY A 85 14.28 21.17 0.38
C GLY A 85 15.24 22.26 -0.11
N GLU A 86 14.76 23.13 -0.97
CA GLU A 86 15.49 24.32 -1.43
C GLU A 86 14.71 25.58 -1.10
N PHE A 87 15.39 26.56 -0.50
CA PHE A 87 14.79 27.82 -0.11
C PHE A 87 15.18 28.92 -1.10
N LEU A 88 14.26 29.26 -2.02
CA LEU A 88 14.58 30.04 -3.20
C LEU A 88 14.79 31.54 -2.93
N ASN A 89 14.06 32.12 -1.99
CA ASN A 89 14.15 33.54 -1.62
C ASN A 89 14.84 33.75 -0.27
N GLN A 90 15.87 32.94 0.02
CA GLN A 90 16.64 33.03 1.26
C GLN A 90 17.16 34.45 1.52
N ALA A 91 17.61 35.17 0.48
CA ALA A 91 18.14 36.52 0.61
C ALA A 91 17.15 37.54 1.22
N SER A 92 15.84 37.32 1.10
CA SER A 92 14.80 38.16 1.73
C SER A 92 14.66 37.90 3.24
N TYR A 93 15.16 36.74 3.71
CA TYR A 93 14.94 36.23 5.07
C TYR A 93 16.19 36.25 5.96
N VAL A 94 17.38 36.30 5.39
CA VAL A 94 18.61 36.44 6.20
C VAL A 94 18.72 37.90 6.64
N PRO A 95 18.77 38.21 7.95
CA PRO A 95 19.15 39.55 8.38
C PRO A 95 20.58 39.84 7.87
N ARG A 96 20.95 41.11 7.68
CA ARG A 96 22.33 41.51 7.31
C ARG A 96 23.45 40.94 8.22
N ASN A 97 23.12 40.27 9.32
CA ASN A 97 24.04 39.66 10.27
C ASN A 97 24.30 38.16 9.95
N PRO A 98 25.53 37.79 9.55
CA PRO A 98 25.91 36.42 9.19
C PRO A 98 25.95 35.43 10.37
N TYR A 99 25.78 35.88 11.62
CA TYR A 99 25.73 34.99 12.79
C TYR A 99 24.33 34.39 13.02
N TRP A 100 23.28 34.90 12.36
CA TRP A 100 21.92 34.36 12.48
C TRP A 100 21.67 33.11 11.63
N SER A 101 22.43 32.92 10.54
CA SER A 101 22.35 31.70 9.72
C SER A 101 22.75 30.43 10.48
N PHE A 102 23.55 30.56 11.55
CA PHE A 102 23.94 29.46 12.43
C PHE A 102 22.81 28.94 13.34
N TYR A 103 21.74 29.71 13.55
CA TYR A 103 20.64 29.36 14.46
C TYR A 103 19.38 28.84 13.77
N LEU A 104 19.32 28.88 12.43
CA LEU A 104 18.20 28.31 11.69
C LEU A 104 18.43 26.82 11.47
N SER A 105 17.89 26.00 12.37
CA SER A 105 17.86 24.53 12.24
C SER A 105 16.83 24.02 11.22
N GLY A 106 16.30 24.90 10.36
CA GLY A 106 15.24 24.62 9.39
C GLY A 106 14.85 25.85 8.58
N TYR A 107 13.89 25.72 7.67
CA TYR A 107 13.34 26.84 6.91
C TYR A 107 12.51 27.76 7.83
N PRO A 108 12.60 29.10 7.68
CA PRO A 108 11.73 30.01 8.41
C PRO A 108 10.26 29.67 8.10
N THR A 109 9.36 29.97 9.03
CA THR A 109 7.91 29.81 8.84
C THR A 109 7.24 31.17 8.95
N GLY A 110 6.26 31.42 8.09
CA GLY A 110 5.55 32.69 8.02
C GLY A 110 6.28 33.76 7.21
N PRO A 111 5.64 34.90 6.96
CA PRO A 111 6.16 35.94 6.08
C PRO A 111 7.34 36.70 6.70
N ASP A 112 8.17 37.28 5.84
CA ASP A 112 9.18 38.25 6.23
C ASP A 112 8.56 39.62 6.63
N ILE A 113 9.42 40.59 6.96
CA ILE A 113 8.99 41.95 7.31
C ILE A 113 8.21 42.68 6.20
N ASN A 114 8.30 42.21 4.95
CA ASN A 114 7.62 42.78 3.79
C ASN A 114 6.38 41.95 3.39
N GLY A 115 6.00 40.94 4.17
CA GLY A 115 4.85 40.08 3.88
C GLY A 115 5.13 38.95 2.88
N VAL A 116 6.38 38.75 2.46
CA VAL A 116 6.74 37.72 1.46
C VAL A 116 6.94 36.39 2.18
N LEU A 117 6.27 35.30 1.76
CA LEU A 117 6.45 33.95 2.33
C LEU A 117 7.75 33.25 1.86
N PRO A 118 8.21 32.21 2.57
CA PRO A 118 9.35 31.41 2.14
C PRO A 118 8.95 30.57 0.92
N ASN A 119 9.70 30.67 -0.18
CA ASN A 119 9.50 29.89 -1.38
C ASN A 119 10.32 28.60 -1.29
N ILE A 120 9.63 27.48 -1.17
CA ILE A 120 10.25 26.17 -0.93
C ILE A 120 10.01 25.24 -2.11
N VAL A 121 11.05 24.57 -2.57
CA VAL A 121 10.97 23.39 -3.44
C VAL A 121 11.26 22.17 -2.59
N ILE A 122 10.43 21.13 -2.68
CA ILE A 122 10.60 19.90 -1.90
C ILE A 122 10.85 18.73 -2.85
N THR A 123 11.87 17.93 -2.56
CA THR A 123 12.25 16.76 -3.35
C THR A 123 12.12 15.49 -2.52
N PHE A 124 11.43 14.50 -3.08
CA PHE A 124 11.29 13.16 -2.55
C PHE A 124 11.95 12.13 -3.47
N LYS A 125 12.52 11.09 -2.86
CA LYS A 125 13.10 9.96 -3.56
C LYS A 125 12.37 8.68 -3.19
N LEU A 126 11.88 7.95 -4.18
CA LEU A 126 11.37 6.60 -4.00
C LEU A 126 12.53 5.67 -3.66
N THR A 127 12.42 4.94 -2.56
CA THR A 127 13.49 4.08 -2.04
C THR A 127 12.93 2.68 -1.79
N ASP A 128 13.65 1.65 -2.23
CA ASP A 128 13.41 0.26 -1.81
C ASP A 128 13.81 0.11 -0.34
N VAL A 129 12.83 -0.13 0.52
CA VAL A 129 12.98 -0.34 1.97
C VAL A 129 12.66 -1.77 2.38
N THR A 130 12.59 -2.68 1.41
CA THR A 130 12.23 -4.09 1.62
C THR A 130 13.11 -4.71 2.70
N PRO A 131 12.53 -5.25 3.78
CA PRO A 131 13.27 -6.02 4.77
C PRO A 131 14.00 -7.19 4.10
N LYS A 132 15.23 -7.50 4.55
CA LYS A 132 15.93 -8.70 4.09
C LYS A 132 15.26 -9.94 4.68
N THR A 133 14.30 -10.50 3.97
CA THR A 133 13.62 -11.73 4.33
C THR A 133 13.83 -12.79 3.25
N GLU A 134 13.87 -14.05 3.66
CA GLU A 134 13.81 -15.16 2.70
C GLU A 134 12.45 -15.20 2.02
N ALA A 135 12.42 -15.65 0.78
CA ALA A 135 11.16 -15.97 0.10
C ALA A 135 10.34 -16.94 0.96
N LEU A 136 9.04 -16.67 1.05
CA LEU A 136 8.13 -17.54 1.78
C LEU A 136 7.47 -18.51 0.80
N SER A 137 7.10 -19.67 1.32
CA SER A 137 6.24 -20.62 0.63
C SER A 137 4.79 -20.40 1.05
N MET A 138 3.88 -20.71 0.14
CA MET A 138 2.45 -20.65 0.39
C MET A 138 1.77 -21.92 -0.14
N THR A 139 0.71 -22.32 0.56
CA THR A 139 -0.11 -23.48 0.19
C THR A 139 -1.55 -23.03 -0.04
N GLU A 140 -2.13 -23.45 -1.16
CA GLU A 140 -3.56 -23.27 -1.43
C GLU A 140 -4.34 -24.43 -0.82
N ARG A 141 -5.41 -24.11 -0.08
CA ARG A 141 -6.43 -25.05 0.37
C ARG A 141 -7.78 -24.35 0.40
N ASP A 142 -8.80 -25.00 -0.14
CA ASP A 142 -10.20 -24.53 -0.09
C ASP A 142 -10.35 -23.08 -0.59
N ASP A 143 -9.72 -22.76 -1.73
CA ASP A 143 -9.68 -21.41 -2.35
C ASP A 143 -9.07 -20.31 -1.46
N VAL A 144 -8.25 -20.69 -0.48
CA VAL A 144 -7.49 -19.79 0.39
C VAL A 144 -6.00 -20.10 0.25
N LEU A 145 -5.19 -19.04 0.08
CA LEU A 145 -3.74 -19.14 0.01
C LEU A 145 -3.13 -18.78 1.37
N TYR A 146 -2.50 -19.77 2.02
CA TYR A 146 -1.91 -19.64 3.34
C TYR A 146 -0.41 -19.43 3.24
N VAL A 147 0.13 -18.47 4.01
CA VAL A 147 1.58 -18.27 4.15
C VAL A 147 2.11 -19.13 5.30
N ASP A 148 2.97 -20.09 4.98
CA ASP A 148 3.36 -21.16 5.89
C ASP A 148 4.07 -20.68 7.17
N LYS A 149 4.77 -19.52 7.14
CA LYS A 149 5.59 -19.04 8.28
C LYS A 149 4.86 -18.13 9.28
N ASN A 150 3.76 -17.48 8.89
CA ASN A 150 3.15 -16.42 9.70
C ASN A 150 1.62 -16.45 9.73
N GLY A 151 0.99 -17.46 9.11
CA GLY A 151 -0.46 -17.65 9.16
C GLY A 151 -1.26 -16.53 8.49
N LEU A 152 -0.62 -15.74 7.63
CA LEU A 152 -1.31 -14.81 6.75
C LEU A 152 -2.11 -15.60 5.71
N GLU A 153 -3.32 -15.14 5.44
CA GLU A 153 -4.25 -15.78 4.51
C GLU A 153 -4.65 -14.78 3.44
N TYR A 154 -4.72 -15.25 2.19
CA TYR A 154 -5.22 -14.48 1.06
C TYR A 154 -6.40 -15.21 0.43
N THR A 155 -7.44 -14.44 0.15
CA THR A 155 -8.57 -14.86 -0.70
C THR A 155 -8.56 -14.04 -1.98
N TYR A 156 -9.02 -14.62 -3.09
CA TYR A 156 -9.12 -13.91 -4.34
C TYR A 156 -10.57 -13.50 -4.63
N ASP A 157 -10.79 -12.21 -4.79
CA ASP A 157 -12.06 -11.66 -5.27
C ASP A 157 -12.01 -11.52 -6.79
N SER A 158 -12.53 -12.53 -7.48
CA SER A 158 -12.59 -12.59 -8.94
C SER A 158 -13.46 -11.52 -9.59
N LYS A 159 -14.38 -10.88 -8.85
CA LYS A 159 -15.24 -9.82 -9.40
C LYS A 159 -14.49 -8.50 -9.53
N ASN A 160 -13.58 -8.25 -8.60
CA ASN A 160 -12.81 -7.00 -8.53
C ASN A 160 -11.35 -7.17 -8.97
N ASP A 161 -10.90 -8.41 -9.25
CA ASP A 161 -9.51 -8.76 -9.55
C ASP A 161 -8.56 -8.26 -8.44
N THR A 162 -8.85 -8.68 -7.21
CA THR A 162 -8.13 -8.27 -6.01
C THR A 162 -7.80 -9.45 -5.10
N LEU A 163 -6.67 -9.38 -4.40
CA LEU A 163 -6.38 -10.26 -3.27
C LEU A 163 -6.77 -9.57 -1.96
N VAL A 164 -7.40 -10.32 -1.07
CA VAL A 164 -7.86 -9.81 0.22
C VAL A 164 -7.18 -10.56 1.35
N SER A 165 -6.58 -9.82 2.28
CA SER A 165 -6.00 -10.35 3.51
C SER A 165 -6.47 -9.53 4.70
N GLY A 166 -7.39 -10.08 5.50
CA GLY A 166 -8.08 -9.33 6.55
C GLY A 166 -8.79 -8.08 6.00
N ASN A 167 -8.34 -6.90 6.44
CA ASN A 167 -8.87 -5.61 5.97
C ASN A 167 -8.06 -4.99 4.83
N ILE A 168 -7.01 -5.67 4.35
CA ILE A 168 -6.14 -5.17 3.29
C ILE A 168 -6.64 -5.75 1.96
N VAL A 169 -6.82 -4.86 0.98
CA VAL A 169 -7.16 -5.21 -0.40
C VAL A 169 -5.97 -4.86 -1.28
N LEU A 170 -5.41 -5.86 -1.95
CA LEU A 170 -4.33 -5.70 -2.90
C LEU A 170 -4.90 -5.72 -4.31
N HIS A 171 -4.53 -4.72 -5.09
CA HIS A 171 -4.94 -4.56 -6.48
C HIS A 171 -3.89 -5.16 -7.41
N ARG A 172 -4.34 -5.75 -8.52
CA ARG A 172 -3.41 -6.31 -9.50
C ARG A 172 -2.50 -5.24 -10.10
N VAL A 173 -1.20 -5.52 -10.09
CA VAL A 173 -0.16 -4.72 -10.73
C VAL A 173 0.22 -5.41 -12.02
N LYS A 174 -0.13 -4.81 -13.16
CA LYS A 174 0.18 -5.38 -14.48
C LYS A 174 1.59 -4.98 -14.88
N ASP A 175 2.37 -5.95 -15.35
CA ASP A 175 3.74 -5.73 -15.87
C ASP A 175 4.69 -5.00 -14.88
N GLY A 176 4.42 -5.10 -13.57
CA GLY A 176 5.18 -4.40 -12.54
C GLY A 176 4.91 -2.88 -12.47
N ASP A 177 3.91 -2.37 -13.19
CA ASP A 177 3.57 -0.95 -13.21
C ASP A 177 2.84 -0.52 -11.94
N ILE A 178 3.59 0.08 -11.02
CA ILE A 178 3.08 0.63 -9.76
C ILE A 178 2.71 2.12 -9.84
N SER A 179 2.50 2.66 -11.04
CA SER A 179 2.26 4.11 -11.23
C SER A 179 1.03 4.61 -10.48
N SER A 180 -0.07 3.85 -10.43
CA SER A 180 -1.26 4.24 -9.66
C SER A 180 -0.98 4.40 -8.17
N LEU A 181 -0.23 3.45 -7.58
CA LEU A 181 0.16 3.48 -6.16
C LEU A 181 1.12 4.64 -5.88
N LYS A 182 2.04 4.94 -6.81
CA LYS A 182 2.93 6.10 -6.72
C LYS A 182 2.14 7.41 -6.76
N GLU A 183 1.22 7.56 -7.70
CA GLU A 183 0.38 8.76 -7.84
C GLU A 183 -0.44 9.01 -6.57
N GLU A 184 -1.01 7.96 -5.99
CA GLU A 184 -1.74 8.03 -4.73
C GLU A 184 -0.84 8.47 -3.56
N ALA A 185 0.34 7.86 -3.40
CA ALA A 185 1.30 8.26 -2.36
C ALA A 185 1.78 9.71 -2.53
N GLN A 186 2.07 10.12 -3.77
CA GLN A 186 2.46 11.50 -4.09
C GLN A 186 1.34 12.49 -3.77
N LYS A 187 0.08 12.10 -3.98
CA LYS A 187 -1.08 12.92 -3.62
C LYS A 187 -1.17 13.09 -2.10
N HIS A 188 -1.02 12.02 -1.32
CA HIS A 188 -1.04 12.13 0.15
C HIS A 188 0.04 13.07 0.68
N ILE A 189 1.26 13.00 0.12
CA ILE A 189 2.35 13.93 0.45
C ILE A 189 1.94 15.37 0.14
N LYS A 190 1.46 15.64 -1.07
CA LYS A 190 1.04 17.00 -1.47
C LYS A 190 -0.08 17.53 -0.57
N ASP A 191 -1.09 16.70 -0.28
CA ASP A 191 -2.23 17.07 0.56
C ASP A 191 -1.78 17.39 2.00
N PHE A 192 -0.80 16.66 2.54
CA PHE A 192 -0.21 16.96 3.84
C PHE A 192 0.48 18.33 3.85
N TYR A 193 1.40 18.57 2.92
CA TYR A 193 2.14 19.84 2.87
C TYR A 193 1.23 21.03 2.56
N GLN A 194 0.20 20.83 1.74
CA GLN A 194 -0.83 21.82 1.49
C GLN A 194 -1.52 22.25 2.79
N LYS A 195 -2.02 21.29 3.58
CA LYS A 195 -2.71 21.57 4.84
C LYS A 195 -1.77 22.13 5.91
N GLU A 196 -0.60 21.54 6.09
CA GLU A 196 0.29 21.88 7.20
C GLU A 196 1.06 23.19 6.99
N TYR A 197 1.38 23.54 5.74
CA TYR A 197 2.27 24.65 5.42
C TYR A 197 1.66 25.73 4.53
N VAL A 198 0.94 25.35 3.48
CA VAL A 198 0.43 26.33 2.50
C VAL A 198 -0.82 27.03 3.05
N GLU A 199 -1.83 26.27 3.49
CA GLU A 199 -3.09 26.81 4.03
C GLU A 199 -2.89 27.56 5.36
N THR A 200 -1.84 27.21 6.11
CA THR A 200 -1.46 27.90 7.35
C THR A 200 -0.54 29.10 7.11
N ASN A 201 -0.28 29.48 5.86
CA ASN A 201 0.63 30.56 5.47
C ASN A 201 2.03 30.45 6.10
N LYS A 202 2.53 29.23 6.31
CA LYS A 202 3.90 29.02 6.77
C LYS A 202 4.87 29.09 5.60
N TRP A 203 4.57 28.40 4.50
CA TRP A 203 5.42 28.34 3.30
C TRP A 203 4.61 28.53 2.03
N ASN A 204 5.26 29.03 0.99
CA ASN A 204 4.82 28.92 -0.39
C ASN A 204 5.61 27.79 -1.06
N ILE A 205 4.99 26.61 -1.22
CA ILE A 205 5.65 25.49 -1.88
C ILE A 205 5.49 25.64 -3.38
N THR A 206 6.58 26.02 -4.05
CA THR A 206 6.55 26.35 -5.49
C THR A 206 6.60 25.11 -6.37
N GLN A 207 7.17 24.01 -5.86
CA GLN A 207 7.33 22.77 -6.64
C GLN A 207 7.55 21.55 -5.74
N TYR A 208 6.96 20.42 -6.15
CA TYR A 208 7.26 19.09 -5.64
C TYR A 208 7.99 18.28 -6.71
N ASN A 209 9.14 17.72 -6.36
CA ASN A 209 9.91 16.82 -7.23
C ASN A 209 9.85 15.40 -6.67
N PHE A 210 9.44 14.44 -7.50
CA PHE A 210 9.46 13.01 -7.16
C PHE A 210 10.45 12.29 -8.06
N ARG A 211 11.42 11.61 -7.45
CA ARG A 211 12.44 10.83 -8.15
C ARG A 211 12.19 9.35 -7.94
N ASP A 212 12.03 8.64 -9.05
CA ASP A 212 11.69 7.21 -9.07
C ASP A 212 12.89 6.33 -9.50
N ASP A 213 14.08 6.92 -9.57
CA ASP A 213 15.31 6.34 -10.13
C ASP A 213 15.73 5.02 -9.47
N ALA A 214 15.28 4.74 -8.24
CA ALA A 214 15.50 3.47 -7.55
C ALA A 214 14.86 2.25 -8.25
N LEU A 215 13.85 2.43 -9.11
CA LEU A 215 13.22 1.33 -9.86
C LEU A 215 13.91 1.03 -11.19
N THR A 216 14.77 1.94 -11.68
CA THR A 216 15.41 1.83 -13.01
C THR A 216 16.82 1.25 -12.98
N ALA A 217 17.39 1.00 -11.79
CA ALA A 217 18.67 0.32 -11.67
C ALA A 217 18.46 -1.20 -11.81
N LYS A 218 18.49 -1.69 -13.06
CA LYS A 218 18.68 -3.11 -13.39
C LYS A 218 20.16 -3.46 -13.46
#